data_AF-A0A3M1ERY5-F1
#
_entry.id   AF-A0A3M1ERY5-F1
#
_cell.length_a   1.000
_cell.length_b   1.000
_cell.length_c   1.000
_cell.angle_alpha   90.00
_cell.angle_beta   90.00
_cell.angle_gamma   90.00
#
_symmetry.space_group_name_H-M   'P 1'
#
loop_
_entity.id
_entity.type
_entity.pdbx_description
1 polymer ?
#
loop_
_entity_poly.entity_id
_entity_poly.type
_entity_poly.pdbx_seq_one_letter_code
_entity_poly.pdbx_strand_id
1 'polypeptide(L)'
;EVYDDCIANGGSEDACRQRAAAALDQCLQENCQPQEPTCEERCEAHANEVYDDCIAEGGSEDACRQRAAAALDQCLQENCQPQEPTCEERCHHEAASAYEACIERGGSERRCRRYAGEIYDECLSACSRED
;
A
#
# COMPACT_ATOMS: atom_id res chain seq x y z
N GLU A 1 -8.60 35.90 -5.09
CA GLU A 1 -8.32 34.97 -3.98
C GLU A 1 -8.92 35.57 -2.71
N VAL A 2 -9.44 34.77 -1.76
CA VAL A 2 -10.28 35.26 -0.63
C VAL A 2 -9.67 36.44 0.13
N TYR A 3 -8.34 36.48 0.23
CA TYR A 3 -7.59 37.59 0.83
C TYR A 3 -7.63 38.86 -0.03
N ASP A 4 -7.23 38.80 -1.30
CA ASP A 4 -7.16 39.95 -2.22
C ASP A 4 -8.54 40.56 -2.46
N ASP A 5 -9.57 39.71 -2.58
CA ASP A 5 -10.96 40.15 -2.69
C ASP A 5 -11.41 40.90 -1.42
N CYS A 6 -10.99 40.45 -0.23
CA CYS A 6 -11.31 41.12 1.02
C CYS A 6 -10.60 42.50 1.15
N ILE A 7 -9.33 42.59 0.76
CA ILE A 7 -8.57 43.84 0.75
C ILE A 7 -9.15 44.84 -0.27
N ALA A 8 -9.50 44.37 -1.47
CA ALA A 8 -10.13 45.19 -2.51
C ALA A 8 -11.48 45.77 -2.07
N ASN A 9 -12.19 45.11 -1.14
CA ASN A 9 -13.44 45.57 -0.55
C ASN A 9 -13.24 46.43 0.72
N GLY A 10 -12.01 46.84 1.03
CA GLY A 10 -11.70 47.74 2.16
C GLY A 10 -11.61 47.07 3.52
N GLY A 11 -11.46 45.75 3.57
CA GLY A 11 -11.20 45.02 4.80
C GLY A 11 -9.83 45.35 5.40
N SER A 12 -9.70 45.24 6.73
CA SER A 12 -8.39 45.34 7.38
C SER A 12 -7.56 44.09 7.12
N GLU A 13 -6.24 44.26 7.11
CA GLU A 13 -5.29 43.17 6.87
C GLU A 13 -5.48 41.97 7.81
N ASP A 14 -5.76 42.24 9.09
CA ASP A 14 -6.00 41.21 10.11
C ASP A 14 -7.31 40.44 9.86
N ALA A 15 -8.40 41.17 9.55
CA ALA A 15 -9.69 40.56 9.25
C ALA A 15 -9.65 39.72 7.97
N CYS A 16 -8.94 40.19 6.94
CA CYS A 16 -8.79 39.47 5.69
C CYS A 16 -7.92 38.22 5.85
N ARG A 17 -6.86 38.27 6.69
CA ARG A 17 -6.07 37.07 7.04
C ARG A 17 -6.90 36.02 7.77
N GLN A 18 -7.69 36.42 8.76
CA GLN A 18 -8.58 35.48 9.47
C GLN A 18 -9.60 34.85 8.52
N ARG A 19 -10.16 35.63 7.60
CA ARG A 19 -11.14 35.12 6.63
C ARG A 19 -10.52 34.14 5.62
N ALA A 20 -9.31 34.42 5.15
CA ALA A 20 -8.58 33.52 4.28
C ALA A 20 -8.19 32.22 5.00
N ALA A 21 -7.75 32.31 6.27
CA ALA A 21 -7.43 31.15 7.08
C ALA A 21 -8.66 30.26 7.33
N ALA A 22 -9.82 30.86 7.64
CA ALA A 22 -11.07 30.11 7.81
C ALA A 22 -11.53 29.44 6.51
N ALA A 23 -11.39 30.11 5.37
CA ALA A 23 -11.71 29.51 4.07
C ALA A 23 -10.77 28.34 3.71
N LEU A 24 -9.49 28.44 4.08
CA LEU A 24 -8.52 27.36 3.91
C LEU A 24 -8.84 26.17 4.83
N ASP A 25 -9.13 26.42 6.11
CA ASP A 25 -9.51 25.39 7.08
C ASP A 25 -10.76 24.63 6.61
N GLN A 26 -11.78 25.36 6.16
CA GLN A 26 -12.99 24.75 5.60
C GLN A 26 -12.67 23.93 4.34
N CYS A 27 -11.86 24.46 3.42
CA CYS A 27 -11.45 23.73 2.22
C CYS A 27 -10.74 22.41 2.58
N LEU A 28 -9.83 22.45 3.56
CA LEU A 28 -9.15 21.26 4.04
C LEU A 28 -10.11 20.27 4.70
N GLN A 29 -11.08 20.72 5.51
CA GLN A 29 -12.08 19.84 6.10
C GLN A 29 -13.00 19.19 5.05
N GLU A 30 -13.39 19.94 4.02
CA GLU A 30 -14.28 19.45 2.97
C GLU A 30 -13.56 18.54 1.95
N ASN A 31 -12.29 18.81 1.65
CA ASN A 31 -11.55 18.14 0.56
C ASN A 31 -10.43 17.21 1.05
N CYS A 32 -10.06 17.28 2.32
CA CYS A 32 -9.04 16.43 2.93
C CYS A 32 -9.67 15.70 4.12
N GLN A 33 -10.42 14.65 3.84
CA GLN A 33 -10.83 13.73 4.89
C GLN A 33 -9.62 12.87 5.32
N PRO A 34 -9.35 12.73 6.62
CA PRO A 34 -8.37 11.76 7.08
C PRO A 34 -8.84 10.37 6.60
N GLN A 35 -8.01 9.71 5.80
CA GLN A 35 -8.30 8.35 5.37
C GLN A 35 -8.17 7.43 6.59
N GLU A 36 -9.14 6.55 6.77
CA GLU A 36 -9.00 5.50 7.78
C GLU A 36 -7.81 4.62 7.41
N PRO A 37 -6.97 4.22 8.38
CA PRO A 37 -5.78 3.42 8.09
C PRO A 37 -6.20 2.06 7.51
N THR A 38 -5.49 1.64 6.48
CA THR A 38 -5.61 0.31 5.87
C THR A 38 -5.34 -0.80 6.89
N CYS A 39 -5.69 -2.04 6.53
CA CYS A 39 -5.40 -3.16 7.42
C CYS A 39 -3.89 -3.33 7.66
N GLU A 40 -3.10 -3.21 6.60
CA GLU A 40 -1.64 -3.23 6.68
C GLU A 40 -1.11 -2.14 7.60
N GLU A 41 -1.53 -0.87 7.43
CA GLU A 41 -1.06 0.23 8.27
C GLU A 41 -1.38 0.03 9.76
N ARG A 42 -2.54 -0.56 10.08
CA ARG A 42 -2.88 -0.89 11.48
C ARG A 42 -1.99 -2.00 12.03
N CYS A 43 -1.69 -3.03 11.24
CA CYS A 43 -0.80 -4.10 11.67
C CYS A 43 0.66 -3.63 11.79
N GLU A 44 1.11 -2.71 10.92
CA GLU A 44 2.41 -2.07 11.03
C GLU A 44 2.51 -1.20 12.29
N ALA A 45 1.47 -0.43 12.60
CA ALA A 45 1.42 0.34 13.84
C ALA A 45 1.53 -0.58 15.06
N HIS A 46 0.77 -1.69 15.08
CA HIS A 46 0.85 -2.68 16.16
C HIS A 46 2.25 -3.30 16.29
N ALA A 47 2.89 -3.65 15.18
CA ALA A 47 4.25 -4.19 15.19
C ALA A 47 5.28 -3.20 15.73
N ASN A 48 5.13 -1.90 15.42
CA ASN A 48 5.97 -0.86 15.98
C ASN A 48 5.76 -0.70 17.50
N GLU A 49 4.52 -0.77 17.99
CA GLU A 49 4.25 -0.79 19.44
C GLU A 49 4.95 -1.97 20.13
N VAL A 50 4.89 -3.17 19.54
CA VAL A 50 5.59 -4.36 20.05
C VAL A 50 7.10 -4.17 20.08
N TYR A 51 7.66 -3.50 19.07
CA TYR A 51 9.08 -3.17 19.02
C TYR A 51 9.46 -2.20 20.15
N ASP A 52 8.73 -1.09 20.28
CA ASP A 52 9.00 -0.04 21.26
C ASP A 52 8.89 -0.56 22.68
N ASP A 53 7.87 -1.36 22.97
CA ASP A 53 7.70 -2.04 24.26
C ASP A 53 8.89 -2.96 24.57
N CYS A 54 9.31 -3.78 23.59
CA CYS A 54 10.45 -4.68 23.76
C CYS A 54 11.76 -3.93 24.06
N ILE A 55 12.00 -2.80 23.40
CA ILE A 55 13.16 -1.94 23.66
C ILE A 55 13.07 -1.31 25.06
N ALA A 56 11.88 -0.84 25.45
CA ALA A 56 11.64 -0.27 26.78
C ALA A 56 11.85 -1.30 27.91
N GLU A 57 11.55 -2.57 27.65
CA GLU A 57 11.84 -3.70 28.55
C GLU A 57 13.33 -4.10 28.59
N GLY A 58 14.19 -3.45 27.79
CA GLY A 58 15.63 -3.70 27.74
C GLY A 58 16.03 -4.85 26.80
N GLY A 59 15.16 -5.22 25.86
CA GLY A 59 15.48 -6.16 24.79
C GLY A 59 16.56 -5.63 23.84
N SER A 60 17.24 -6.55 23.15
CA SER A 60 18.18 -6.17 22.10
C SER A 60 17.43 -5.79 20.81
N GLU A 61 17.99 -4.86 20.05
CA GLU A 61 17.41 -4.39 18.79
C GLU A 61 17.05 -5.54 17.82
N ASP A 62 17.94 -6.51 17.68
CA ASP A 62 17.74 -7.67 16.81
C ASP A 62 16.57 -8.56 17.28
N ALA A 63 16.49 -8.83 18.59
CA ALA A 63 15.40 -9.63 19.16
C ALA A 63 14.05 -8.89 19.06
N CYS A 64 14.04 -7.58 19.30
CA CYS A 64 12.83 -6.77 19.20
C CYS A 64 12.35 -6.64 17.76
N ARG A 65 13.25 -6.52 16.77
CA ARG A 65 12.88 -6.56 15.34
C ARG A 65 12.25 -7.89 14.95
N GLN A 66 12.82 -9.01 15.37
CA GLN A 66 12.25 -10.32 15.09
C GLN A 66 10.85 -10.47 15.73
N ARG A 67 10.67 -9.98 16.96
CA ARG A 67 9.38 -10.02 17.65
C ARG A 67 8.32 -9.15 16.97
N ALA A 68 8.68 -7.94 16.56
CA ALA A 68 7.81 -7.03 15.83
C ALA A 68 7.42 -7.60 14.45
N ALA A 69 8.38 -8.18 13.72
CA ALA A 69 8.10 -8.84 12.44
C ALA A 69 7.13 -10.01 12.59
N ALA A 70 7.28 -10.83 13.64
CA ALA A 70 6.34 -11.92 13.92
C ALA A 70 4.94 -11.40 14.29
N ALA A 71 4.85 -10.30 15.05
CA ALA A 71 3.57 -9.67 15.39
C ALA A 71 2.87 -9.08 14.15
N LEU A 72 3.63 -8.49 13.22
CA LEU A 72 3.13 -8.00 11.94
C LEU A 72 2.53 -9.13 11.11
N ASP A 73 3.32 -10.20 10.88
CA ASP A 73 2.92 -11.36 10.08
C ASP A 73 1.65 -12.01 10.64
N GLN A 74 1.61 -12.23 11.95
CA GLN A 74 0.44 -12.76 12.64
C GLN A 74 -0.77 -11.84 12.49
N CYS A 75 -0.61 -10.52 12.70
CA CYS A 75 -1.69 -9.56 12.57
C CYS A 75 -2.28 -9.57 11.15
N LEU A 76 -1.42 -9.55 10.13
CA LEU A 76 -1.83 -9.61 8.72
C LEU A 76 -2.61 -10.90 8.44
N GLN A 77 -2.12 -12.04 8.90
CA GLN A 77 -2.78 -13.33 8.66
C GLN A 77 -4.14 -13.45 9.38
N GLU A 78 -4.26 -12.94 10.60
CA GLU A 78 -5.47 -13.10 11.42
C GLU A 78 -6.54 -12.03 11.13
N ASN A 79 -6.12 -10.80 10.83
CA ASN A 79 -7.00 -9.63 10.80
C ASN A 79 -7.16 -9.05 9.40
N CYS A 80 -6.21 -9.30 8.49
CA CYS A 80 -6.35 -8.91 7.10
C CYS A 80 -6.79 -10.13 6.31
N GLN A 81 -7.89 -10.00 5.56
CA GLN A 81 -8.26 -11.06 4.63
C GLN A 81 -7.09 -11.24 3.66
N PRO A 82 -6.60 -12.48 3.44
CA PRO A 82 -5.70 -12.70 2.32
C PRO A 82 -6.48 -12.25 1.09
N GLN A 83 -6.01 -11.18 0.45
CA GLN A 83 -6.62 -10.74 -0.80
C GLN A 83 -6.56 -11.94 -1.73
N GLU A 84 -7.70 -12.34 -2.29
CA GLU A 84 -7.68 -13.35 -3.33
C GLU A 84 -6.73 -12.84 -4.40
N PRO A 85 -5.74 -13.66 -4.82
CA PRO A 85 -4.74 -13.20 -5.76
C PRO A 85 -5.47 -12.68 -6.98
N THR A 86 -5.11 -11.48 -7.42
CA THR A 86 -5.68 -10.90 -8.63
C THR A 86 -5.49 -11.87 -9.79
N CYS A 87 -6.29 -11.72 -10.84
CA CYS A 87 -6.04 -12.48 -12.07
C CYS A 87 -4.56 -12.37 -12.49
N GLU A 88 -4.01 -11.15 -12.45
CA GLU A 88 -2.63 -10.88 -12.88
C GLU A 88 -1.62 -11.71 -12.07
N GLU A 89 -1.77 -11.73 -10.75
CA GLU A 89 -0.92 -12.53 -9.85
C GLU A 89 -1.04 -14.03 -10.12
N ARG A 90 -2.26 -14.52 -10.37
CA ARG A 90 -2.50 -15.92 -10.74
C ARG A 90 -1.81 -16.27 -12.07
N CYS A 91 -1.91 -15.40 -13.07
CA CYS A 91 -1.25 -15.58 -14.36
C CYS A 91 0.27 -15.53 -14.23
N HIS A 92 0.80 -14.65 -13.38
CA HIS A 92 2.23 -14.61 -13.08
C HIS A 92 2.72 -15.90 -12.45
N HIS A 93 1.98 -16.45 -11.48
CA HIS A 93 2.33 -17.72 -10.84
C HIS A 93 2.30 -18.90 -11.84
N GLU A 94 1.31 -18.93 -12.74
CA GLU A 94 1.23 -19.94 -13.80
C GLU A 94 2.42 -19.87 -14.77
N ALA A 95 2.74 -18.66 -15.23
CA ALA A 95 3.89 -18.41 -16.09
C ALA A 95 5.23 -18.77 -15.41
N ALA A 96 5.39 -18.45 -14.13
CA ALA A 96 6.57 -18.83 -13.35
C ALA A 96 6.71 -20.36 -13.25
N SER A 97 5.61 -21.05 -12.95
CA SER A 97 5.57 -22.53 -12.89
C SER A 97 5.94 -23.15 -14.26
N ALA A 98 5.43 -22.58 -15.36
CA ALA A 98 5.76 -23.00 -16.72
C ALA A 98 7.24 -22.75 -17.09
N TYR A 99 7.81 -21.65 -16.62
CA TYR A 99 9.23 -21.33 -16.77
C TYR A 99 10.10 -22.38 -16.07
N GLU A 100 9.83 -22.64 -14.79
CA GLU A 100 10.58 -23.59 -13.96
C GLU A 100 10.55 -25.00 -14.59
N ALA A 101 9.34 -25.49 -14.93
CA ALA A 101 9.17 -26.77 -15.58
C ALA A 101 9.92 -26.87 -16.92
N CYS A 102 10.02 -25.77 -17.67
CA CYS A 102 10.79 -25.72 -18.92
C CYS A 102 12.29 -25.83 -18.66
N ILE A 103 12.82 -25.15 -17.64
CA ILE A 103 14.24 -25.23 -17.26
C ILE A 103 14.59 -26.63 -16.75
N GLU A 104 13.74 -27.23 -15.92
CA GLU A 104 13.95 -28.60 -15.40
C GLU A 104 14.01 -29.64 -16.52
N ARG A 105 13.28 -29.41 -17.62
CA ARG A 105 13.32 -30.24 -18.84
C ARG A 105 14.54 -29.98 -19.73
N GLY A 106 15.48 -29.15 -19.29
CA GLY A 106 16.70 -28.81 -20.03
C GLY A 106 16.49 -27.71 -21.09
N GLY A 107 15.41 -26.94 -20.99
CA GLY A 107 15.18 -25.78 -21.84
C GLY A 107 16.23 -24.68 -21.57
N SER A 108 16.53 -23.88 -22.59
CA SER A 108 17.39 -22.70 -22.41
C SER A 108 16.59 -21.54 -21.82
N GLU A 109 17.22 -20.74 -20.95
CA GLU A 109 16.62 -19.56 -20.31
C GLU A 109 15.84 -18.68 -21.30
N ARG A 110 16.43 -18.36 -22.45
CA ARG A 110 15.78 -17.55 -23.49
C ARG A 110 14.48 -18.19 -24.02
N ARG A 111 14.48 -19.52 -24.20
CA ARG A 111 13.29 -20.25 -24.66
C ARG A 111 12.22 -20.32 -23.58
N CYS A 112 12.62 -20.65 -22.35
CA CYS A 112 11.69 -20.77 -21.25
C CYS A 112 11.07 -19.43 -20.87
N ARG A 113 11.83 -18.32 -20.93
CA ARG A 113 11.27 -16.97 -20.74
C ARG A 113 10.22 -16.62 -21.78
N ARG A 114 10.47 -16.96 -23.06
CA ARG A 114 9.50 -16.73 -24.13
C ARG A 114 8.24 -17.56 -23.91
N TYR A 115 8.39 -18.84 -23.58
CA TYR A 115 7.28 -19.75 -23.33
C TYR A 115 6.42 -19.30 -22.13
N ALA A 116 7.04 -18.92 -21.02
CA ALA A 116 6.34 -18.37 -19.86
C ALA A 116 5.62 -17.05 -20.18
N GLY A 117 6.22 -16.18 -21.00
CA GLY A 117 5.55 -14.98 -21.49
C GLY A 117 4.31 -15.28 -22.34
N GLU A 118 4.38 -16.29 -23.21
CA GLU A 118 3.22 -16.74 -24.00
C GLU A 118 2.08 -17.25 -23.10
N ILE A 119 2.40 -18.02 -22.04
CA ILE A 119 1.43 -18.49 -21.03
C ILE A 119 0.80 -17.29 -20.28
N TYR A 120 1.62 -16.33 -19.88
CA TYR A 120 1.15 -15.13 -19.16
C TYR A 120 0.17 -14.31 -20.00
N ASP A 121 0.52 -13.98 -21.25
CA ASP A 121 -0.33 -13.22 -22.18
C ASP A 121 -1.67 -13.94 -22.46
N GLU A 122 -1.64 -15.27 -22.62
CA GLU A 122 -2.85 -16.07 -22.83
C GLU A 122 -3.76 -16.04 -21.61
N CYS A 123 -3.18 -16.18 -20.41
CA CYS A 123 -3.92 -16.12 -19.15
C CYS A 123 -4.56 -14.74 -18.92
N LEU A 124 -3.83 -13.64 -19.12
CA LEU A 124 -4.38 -12.28 -19.01
C LEU A 124 -5.52 -12.02 -20.01
N SER A 125 -5.38 -12.57 -21.21
CA SER A 125 -6.42 -12.49 -22.25
C SER A 125 -7.68 -13.26 -21.86
N ALA A 126 -7.57 -14.33 -21.06
CA ALA A 126 -8.70 -15.06 -20.53
C ALA A 126 -9.42 -14.26 -19.44
N CYS A 127 -8.67 -13.64 -18.52
CA CYS A 127 -9.27 -12.84 -17.45
C CYS A 127 -10.03 -11.61 -17.95
N SER A 128 -9.57 -10.99 -19.02
CA SER A 128 -10.28 -9.85 -19.66
C SER A 128 -11.67 -10.24 -20.22
N ARG A 129 -12.01 -11.54 -20.23
CA ARG A 129 -13.30 -12.08 -20.69
C ARG A 129 -14.20 -12.55 -19.54
N GLU A 130 -13.70 -12.53 -18.31
CA GLU A 130 -14.40 -13.00 -17.11
C GLU A 130 -15.07 -11.86 -16.31
N ASP A 131 -15.00 -10.61 -16.81
CA ASP A 131 -15.68 -9.41 -16.29
C ASP A 131 -17.08 -9.20 -16.90
#